data_AF-A0A920VEA4-F1
#
_entry.id   AF-A0A920VEA4-F1
#
_cell.length_a   1.000
_cell.length_b   1.000
_cell.length_c   1.000
_cell.angle_alpha   90.00
_cell.angle_beta   90.00
_cell.angle_gamma   90.00
#
_symmetry.space_group_name_H-M   'P 1'
#
loop_
_entity.id
_entity.type
_entity.pdbx_description
1 polymer ?
#
loop_
_entity_poly.entity_id
_entity_poly.type
_entity_poly.pdbx_seq_one_letter_code
_entity_poly.pdbx_strand_id
1 'polypeptide(L)'
;MVTPGIIDIHTHVYSGVTDNGLTPTSAASGPASKPMVDAGSSGCDTFQGFPQHIIPNTATEIIVFLHICRTGLATNPDIFSPQSIDLDKTIETITNSNGVITGVKARMVSPALEIMGIEMPKMAKRAAVEAGFL
;
A
#
# COMPACT_ATOMS: atom_id res chain seq x y z
N MET A 1 29.65 -1.17 15.41
CA MET A 1 29.16 -1.94 14.23
C MET A 1 28.70 -0.94 13.19
N VAL A 2 29.08 -1.10 11.92
CA VAL A 2 28.65 -0.25 10.79
C VAL A 2 28.01 -1.17 9.75
N THR A 3 26.84 -0.80 9.25
CA THR A 3 26.04 -1.54 8.27
C THR A 3 25.43 -0.55 7.29
N PRO A 4 25.06 -0.95 6.06
CA PRO A 4 24.12 -0.18 5.25
C PRO A 4 22.84 0.18 6.01
N GLY A 5 22.15 1.23 5.56
CA GLY A 5 20.85 1.61 6.09
C GLY A 5 19.86 0.44 5.99
N ILE A 6 19.20 0.10 7.11
CA ILE A 6 18.18 -0.94 7.15
C ILE A 6 16.97 -0.45 6.37
N ILE A 7 16.38 -1.31 5.53
CA ILE A 7 15.13 -1.03 4.82
C ILE A 7 14.01 -1.83 5.50
N ASP A 8 12.96 -1.15 5.94
CA ASP A 8 11.76 -1.82 6.46
C ASP A 8 10.77 -2.06 5.33
N ILE A 9 10.56 -3.32 4.96
CA ILE A 9 9.71 -3.70 3.83
C ILE A 9 8.23 -3.83 4.19
N HIS A 10 7.85 -3.63 5.46
CA HIS A 10 6.46 -3.68 5.88
C HIS A 10 6.17 -2.64 6.95
N THR A 11 5.73 -1.48 6.51
CA THR A 11 5.23 -0.41 7.38
C THR A 11 3.81 0.01 6.98
N HIS A 12 3.15 0.75 7.86
CA HIS A 12 1.89 1.43 7.57
C HIS A 12 2.08 2.91 7.87
N VAL A 13 2.48 3.68 6.86
CA VAL A 13 2.85 5.10 7.02
C VAL A 13 1.85 6.06 6.39
N TYR A 14 0.58 5.70 6.51
CA TYR A 14 -0.54 6.50 6.01
C TYR A 14 -1.31 7.23 7.13
N SER A 15 -0.57 8.05 7.88
CA SER A 15 -1.08 8.75 9.07
C SER A 15 -2.32 9.60 8.76
N GLY A 16 -3.31 9.50 9.64
CA GLY A 16 -4.56 10.28 9.55
C GLY A 16 -5.59 9.73 8.56
N VAL A 17 -5.25 8.67 7.82
CA VAL A 17 -6.18 7.99 6.88
C VAL A 17 -6.52 6.58 7.34
N THR A 18 -5.56 5.83 7.88
CA THR A 18 -5.78 4.48 8.40
C THR A 18 -5.61 4.44 9.92
N ASP A 19 -6.40 3.61 10.62
CA ASP A 19 -6.38 3.50 12.09
C ASP A 19 -4.99 3.10 12.63
N ASN A 20 -4.25 2.29 11.87
CA ASN A 20 -2.89 1.84 12.21
C ASN A 20 -1.78 2.68 11.55
N GLY A 21 -2.14 3.77 10.88
CA GLY A 21 -1.22 4.60 10.11
C GLY A 21 -0.35 5.47 11.00
N LEU A 22 0.96 5.31 10.89
CA LEU A 22 1.95 6.13 11.57
C LEU A 22 2.50 7.22 10.67
N THR A 23 3.09 8.24 11.25
CA THR A 23 3.96 9.14 10.47
C THR A 23 5.25 8.40 10.11
N PRO A 24 5.89 8.71 8.97
CA PRO A 24 7.18 8.10 8.61
C PRO A 24 8.23 8.27 9.72
N THR A 25 8.24 9.44 10.37
CA THR A 25 9.15 9.75 11.48
C THR A 25 8.90 8.85 12.69
N SER A 26 7.64 8.61 13.07
CA SER A 26 7.32 7.74 14.20
C SER A 26 7.58 6.26 13.88
N ALA A 27 7.40 5.83 12.63
CA ALA A 27 7.68 4.46 12.21
C ALA A 27 9.18 4.12 12.22
N ALA A 28 10.05 5.07 11.84
CA ALA A 28 11.49 4.82 11.69
C ALA A 28 12.23 4.44 13.00
N SER A 29 11.63 4.67 14.17
CA SER A 29 12.13 4.27 15.50
C SER A 29 13.66 4.50 15.66
N GLY A 30 14.11 5.75 15.57
CA GLY A 30 15.51 6.12 15.84
C GLY A 30 16.07 7.26 14.98
N PRO A 31 17.36 7.61 15.15
CA PRO A 31 18.00 8.80 14.57
C PRO A 31 18.34 8.71 13.07
N ALA A 32 17.84 7.72 12.34
CA ALA A 32 18.09 7.58 10.90
C ALA A 32 16.77 7.40 10.15
N SER A 33 16.52 8.26 9.16
CA SER A 33 15.53 8.07 8.11
C SER A 33 15.91 6.84 7.28
N LYS A 34 15.30 5.72 7.60
CA LYS A 34 15.48 4.46 6.88
C LYS A 34 14.44 4.38 5.76
N PRO A 35 14.81 4.02 4.52
CA PRO A 35 13.82 3.74 3.48
C PRO A 35 12.80 2.71 3.97
N MET A 36 11.55 2.91 3.60
CA MET A 36 10.44 2.08 4.06
C MET A 36 9.45 1.80 2.95
N VAL A 37 8.80 0.65 3.04
CA VAL A 37 7.71 0.25 2.15
C VAL A 37 6.39 0.33 2.92
N ASP A 38 5.45 1.13 2.43
CA ASP A 38 4.07 1.07 2.87
C ASP A 38 3.39 -0.18 2.32
N ALA A 39 2.94 -1.06 3.20
CA ALA A 39 2.46 -2.39 2.87
C ALA A 39 0.95 -2.43 2.57
N GLY A 40 0.47 -1.53 1.71
CA GLY A 40 -0.92 -1.50 1.29
C GLY A 40 -1.84 -0.76 2.25
N SER A 41 -1.38 0.35 2.83
CA SER A 41 -2.27 1.22 3.61
C SER A 41 -3.27 1.94 2.70
N SER A 42 -2.85 2.32 1.49
CA SER A 42 -3.73 2.94 0.48
C SER A 42 -4.22 1.94 -0.56
N GLY A 43 -5.41 2.22 -1.11
CA GLY A 43 -5.95 1.58 -2.31
C GLY A 43 -6.15 2.61 -3.42
N CYS A 44 -6.73 2.20 -4.54
CA CYS A 44 -6.92 3.08 -5.71
C CYS A 44 -7.78 4.34 -5.43
N ASP A 45 -8.67 4.31 -4.45
CA ASP A 45 -9.49 5.47 -4.07
C ASP A 45 -8.78 6.41 -3.09
N THR A 46 -7.80 5.88 -2.36
CA THR A 46 -7.13 6.64 -1.29
C THR A 46 -5.68 6.97 -1.62
N PHE A 47 -5.05 6.41 -2.65
CA PHE A 47 -3.63 6.59 -2.94
C PHE A 47 -3.16 8.06 -2.99
N GLN A 48 -3.98 8.98 -3.51
CA GLN A 48 -3.60 10.38 -3.71
C GLN A 48 -3.17 11.10 -2.43
N GLY A 49 -3.55 10.63 -1.24
CA GLY A 49 -3.01 11.21 0.00
C GLY A 49 -1.52 10.97 0.20
N PHE A 50 -0.91 9.95 -0.43
CA PHE A 50 0.54 9.76 -0.41
C PHE A 50 1.29 10.94 -1.05
N PRO A 51 1.12 11.21 -2.36
CA PRO A 51 1.83 12.32 -3.01
C PRO A 51 1.37 13.70 -2.52
N GLN A 52 0.15 13.84 -1.96
CA GLN A 52 -0.36 15.14 -1.50
C GLN A 52 -0.02 15.46 -0.05
N HIS A 53 0.09 14.45 0.83
CA HIS A 53 0.15 14.68 2.29
C HIS A 53 1.24 13.89 3.02
N ILE A 54 1.68 12.74 2.53
CA ILE A 54 2.69 11.93 3.23
C ILE A 54 4.09 12.21 2.69
N ILE A 55 4.31 11.96 1.39
CA ILE A 55 5.63 12.01 0.75
C ILE A 55 6.26 13.41 0.83
N PRO A 56 5.55 14.52 0.55
CA PRO A 56 6.15 15.86 0.64
C PRO A 56 6.56 16.28 2.05
N ASN A 57 6.02 15.62 3.08
CA ASN A 57 6.18 16.01 4.49
C ASN A 57 7.19 15.12 5.23
N THR A 58 8.05 14.39 4.51
CA THR A 58 9.08 13.55 5.11
C THR A 58 10.37 13.55 4.28
N ALA A 59 11.50 13.40 4.96
CA ALA A 59 12.80 13.15 4.31
C ALA A 59 13.04 11.64 4.10
N THR A 60 12.16 10.78 4.61
CA THR A 60 12.25 9.34 4.44
C THR A 60 11.83 8.96 3.02
N GLU A 61 12.63 8.14 2.36
CA GLU A 61 12.22 7.50 1.11
C GLU A 61 11.12 6.48 1.39
N ILE A 62 9.97 6.66 0.75
CA ILE A 62 8.79 5.80 0.90
C ILE A 62 8.46 5.18 -0.44
N ILE A 63 8.46 3.85 -0.45
CA ILE A 63 7.94 3.03 -1.54
C ILE A 63 6.53 2.58 -1.16
N VAL A 64 5.58 2.57 -2.09
CA VAL A 64 4.20 2.14 -1.79
C VAL A 64 3.88 0.84 -2.51
N PHE A 65 3.37 -0.16 -1.78
CA PHE A 65 2.58 -1.22 -2.38
C PHE A 65 1.12 -0.82 -2.32
N LEU A 66 0.44 -0.77 -3.46
CA LEU A 66 -0.98 -0.42 -3.51
C LEU A 66 -1.82 -1.62 -3.10
N HIS A 67 -2.74 -1.44 -2.15
CA HIS A 67 -3.65 -2.50 -1.76
C HIS A 67 -4.66 -2.81 -2.88
N ILE A 68 -4.99 -4.09 -3.08
CA ILE A 68 -6.00 -4.51 -4.08
C ILE A 68 -7.42 -4.07 -3.69
N CYS A 69 -7.65 -3.83 -2.39
CA CYS A 69 -8.88 -3.16 -1.93
C CYS A 69 -8.83 -1.67 -2.27
N ARG A 70 -9.90 -1.15 -2.87
CA ARG A 70 -10.00 0.23 -3.33
C ARG A 70 -9.77 1.28 -2.25
N THR A 71 -10.19 1.03 -1.01
CA THR A 71 -9.99 1.94 0.13
C THR A 71 -8.66 1.74 0.86
N GLY A 72 -7.91 0.68 0.53
CA GLY A 72 -6.77 0.24 1.34
C GLY A 72 -7.22 -0.22 2.72
N LEU A 73 -6.54 0.26 3.76
CA LEU A 73 -6.86 -0.02 5.16
C LEU A 73 -7.68 1.09 5.83
N ALA A 74 -8.30 1.99 5.05
CA ALA A 74 -9.20 3.01 5.59
C ALA A 74 -10.54 2.42 6.09
N THR A 75 -10.81 1.14 5.79
CA THR A 75 -11.98 0.41 6.28
C THR A 75 -11.54 -0.90 6.93
N ASN A 76 -12.27 -1.33 7.97
CA ASN A 76 -12.07 -2.62 8.62
C ASN A 76 -13.44 -3.32 8.81
N PRO A 77 -13.69 -4.47 8.15
CA PRO A 77 -12.82 -5.15 7.20
C PRO A 77 -12.51 -4.30 5.94
N ASP A 78 -11.34 -4.53 5.34
CA ASP A 78 -10.92 -3.92 4.08
C ASP A 78 -11.76 -4.47 2.93
N ILE A 79 -11.82 -5.80 2.77
CA ILE A 79 -12.62 -6.46 1.74
C ILE A 79 -13.79 -7.18 2.39
N PHE A 80 -14.99 -6.70 2.09
CA PHE A 80 -16.27 -7.26 2.59
C PHE A 80 -17.24 -7.61 1.46
N SER A 81 -16.88 -7.29 0.21
CA SER A 81 -17.59 -7.73 -0.98
C SER A 81 -16.63 -7.74 -2.18
N PRO A 82 -16.99 -8.39 -3.29
CA PRO A 82 -16.22 -8.27 -4.53
C PRO A 82 -16.07 -6.82 -5.03
N GLN A 83 -17.04 -5.95 -4.71
CA GLN A 83 -17.01 -4.53 -5.06
C GLN A 83 -15.98 -3.71 -4.25
N SER A 84 -15.41 -4.29 -3.20
CA SER A 84 -14.25 -3.72 -2.51
C SER A 84 -13.01 -3.68 -3.41
N ILE A 85 -12.99 -4.41 -4.54
CA ILE A 85 -11.89 -4.41 -5.52
C ILE A 85 -12.36 -3.72 -6.80
N ASP A 86 -11.56 -2.76 -7.27
CA ASP A 86 -11.74 -2.08 -8.54
C ASP A 86 -10.47 -2.28 -9.36
N LEU A 87 -10.44 -3.35 -10.17
CA LEU A 87 -9.22 -3.80 -10.84
C LEU A 87 -8.71 -2.76 -11.85
N ASP A 88 -9.61 -2.24 -12.69
CA ASP A 88 -9.24 -1.29 -13.74
C ASP A 88 -8.71 0.01 -13.12
N LYS A 89 -9.40 0.54 -12.09
CA LYS A 89 -8.92 1.73 -11.38
C LYS A 89 -7.62 1.48 -10.62
N THR A 90 -7.41 0.26 -10.12
CA THR A 90 -6.13 -0.13 -9.49
C THR A 90 -4.99 -0.06 -10.51
N ILE A 91 -5.16 -0.62 -11.70
CA ILE A 91 -4.16 -0.58 -12.78
C ILE A 91 -3.89 0.86 -13.23
N GLU A 92 -4.96 1.65 -13.39
CA GLU A 92 -4.84 3.08 -13.75
C GLU A 92 -4.06 3.86 -12.68
N THR A 93 -4.37 3.64 -11.40
CA THR A 93 -3.69 4.32 -10.28
C THR A 93 -2.21 3.99 -10.25
N ILE A 94 -1.85 2.73 -10.47
CA ILE A 94 -0.45 2.28 -10.54
C ILE A 94 0.26 2.97 -11.72
N THR A 95 -0.34 2.93 -12.90
CA THR A 95 0.25 3.50 -14.13
C THR A 95 0.49 5.00 -14.00
N ASN A 96 -0.42 5.71 -13.31
CA ASN A 96 -0.35 7.16 -13.12
C ASN A 96 0.44 7.59 -11.87
N SER A 97 1.08 6.65 -11.15
CA SER A 97 1.73 6.96 -9.87
C SER A 97 3.11 7.62 -10.01
N ASN A 98 3.60 7.83 -11.24
CA ASN A 98 4.97 8.29 -11.52
C ASN A 98 6.05 7.46 -10.80
N GLY A 99 5.85 6.14 -10.70
CA GLY A 99 6.80 5.20 -10.08
C GLY A 99 6.78 5.14 -8.54
N VAL A 100 5.93 5.92 -7.87
CA VAL A 100 5.75 5.84 -6.41
C VAL A 100 5.22 4.48 -5.95
N ILE A 101 4.29 3.89 -6.72
CA ILE A 101 3.80 2.54 -6.48
C ILE A 101 4.71 1.56 -7.19
N THR A 102 5.23 0.56 -6.47
CA THR A 102 6.14 -0.45 -7.04
C THR A 102 5.68 -1.88 -6.79
N GLY A 103 4.43 -2.06 -6.37
CA GLY A 103 3.85 -3.38 -6.13
C GLY A 103 2.38 -3.33 -5.74
N VAL A 104 1.78 -4.52 -5.67
CA VAL A 104 0.37 -4.71 -5.26
C VAL A 104 0.34 -5.59 -4.01
N LYS A 105 -0.42 -5.16 -3.00
CA LYS A 105 -0.63 -5.90 -1.76
C LYS A 105 -2.02 -6.55 -1.74
N ALA A 106 -2.05 -7.84 -1.42
CA ALA A 106 -3.24 -8.52 -0.95
C ALA A 106 -3.08 -8.92 0.52
N ARG A 107 -4.12 -8.72 1.32
CA ARG A 107 -4.19 -9.19 2.71
C ARG A 107 -5.11 -10.39 2.79
N MET A 108 -4.52 -11.58 2.81
CA MET A 108 -5.22 -12.87 2.77
C MET A 108 -5.79 -13.22 4.16
N VAL A 109 -6.83 -12.51 4.60
CA VAL A 109 -7.50 -12.69 5.90
C VAL A 109 -9.02 -12.74 5.76
N SER A 110 -9.73 -13.39 6.68
CA SER A 110 -11.20 -13.34 6.71
C SER A 110 -11.71 -11.92 7.04
N PRO A 111 -12.86 -11.48 6.48
CA PRO A 111 -13.78 -12.26 5.63
C PRO A 111 -13.38 -12.33 4.16
N ALA A 112 -12.34 -11.60 3.73
CA ALA A 112 -11.92 -11.54 2.33
C ALA A 112 -11.64 -12.92 1.72
N LEU A 113 -11.01 -13.82 2.48
CA LEU A 113 -10.76 -15.21 2.07
C LEU A 113 -12.05 -16.01 1.83
N GLU A 114 -13.09 -15.81 2.64
CA GLU A 114 -14.35 -16.52 2.51
C GLU A 114 -15.15 -16.01 1.30
N ILE A 115 -15.04 -14.72 1.01
CA ILE A 115 -15.76 -14.05 -0.08
C ILE A 115 -15.07 -14.30 -1.43
N MET A 116 -13.74 -14.12 -1.47
CA MET A 116 -12.97 -14.08 -2.71
C MET A 116 -12.11 -15.33 -2.92
N GLY A 117 -11.72 -16.03 -1.86
CA GLY A 117 -10.83 -17.19 -1.92
C GLY A 117 -9.55 -16.91 -2.73
N ILE A 118 -9.27 -17.79 -3.70
CA ILE A 118 -8.10 -17.69 -4.58
C ILE A 118 -8.22 -16.58 -5.63
N GLU A 119 -9.41 -16.03 -5.88
CA GLU A 119 -9.58 -14.98 -6.88
C GLU A 119 -8.96 -13.66 -6.45
N MET A 120 -8.89 -13.37 -5.14
CA MET A 120 -8.23 -12.17 -4.62
C MET A 120 -6.72 -12.08 -4.98
N PRO A 121 -5.88 -13.08 -4.68
CA PRO A 121 -4.46 -13.01 -5.07
C PRO A 121 -4.26 -13.10 -6.59
N LYS A 122 -5.16 -13.77 -7.33
CA LYS A 122 -5.13 -13.76 -8.80
C LYS A 122 -5.39 -12.37 -9.35
N MET A 123 -6.38 -11.65 -8.82
CA MET A 123 -6.65 -10.25 -9.19
C MET A 123 -5.48 -9.34 -8.85
N ALA A 124 -4.85 -9.51 -7.69
CA ALA A 124 -3.66 -8.74 -7.32
C ALA A 124 -2.48 -9.01 -8.28
N LYS A 125 -2.24 -10.28 -8.65
CA LYS A 125 -1.21 -10.63 -9.65
C LYS A 125 -1.55 -10.07 -11.03
N ARG A 126 -2.82 -10.13 -11.44
CA ARG A 126 -3.29 -9.55 -12.70
C ARG A 126 -3.07 -8.05 -12.73
N ALA A 127 -3.42 -7.33 -11.66
CA ALA A 127 -3.16 -5.89 -11.54
C ALA A 127 -1.68 -5.57 -11.68
N ALA A 128 -0.81 -6.35 -11.02
CA ALA A 128 0.64 -6.15 -11.11
C ALA A 128 1.15 -6.35 -12.54
N VAL A 129 0.76 -7.44 -13.22
CA VAL A 129 1.20 -7.75 -14.58
C VAL A 129 0.68 -6.73 -15.59
N GLU A 130 -0.60 -6.37 -15.53
CA GLU A 130 -1.20 -5.41 -16.47
C GLU A 130 -0.68 -3.99 -16.25
N ALA A 131 -0.24 -3.64 -15.03
CA ALA A 131 0.45 -2.39 -14.75
C ALA A 131 1.95 -2.39 -15.11
N GLY A 132 2.47 -3.49 -15.67
CA GLY A 132 3.86 -3.59 -16.13
C GLY A 132 4.88 -4.00 -15.06
N PHE A 133 4.43 -4.49 -13.91
CA PHE A 133 5.31 -5.18 -12.96
C PHE A 133 5.54 -6.63 -13.43
N LEU A 134 6.73 -7.18 -13.13
CA LEU A 134 7.21 -8.50 -13.56
C LEU A 134 6.18 -9.65 -13.43
#